data_AF-A0A239N9C5-F1
#
_entry.id   AF-A0A239N9C5-F1
#
_cell.length_a   1.000
_cell.length_b   1.000
_cell.length_c   1.000
_cell.angle_alpha   90.00
_cell.angle_beta   90.00
_cell.angle_gamma   90.00
#
_symmetry.space_group_name_H-M   'P 1'
#
loop_
_entity.id
_entity.type
_entity.pdbx_description
1 polymer ?
#
loop_
_entity_poly.entity_id
_entity_poly.type
_entity_poly.pdbx_seq_one_letter_code
_entity_poly.pdbx_strand_id
1 'polypeptide(L)'
;MRRQNCGLPAEGWGLIVLERARPQANKRWTDSRETHDSRGLKHRAIDDTREIPIPPRLVRILREHIEKHGVAGDGRLFRTSGGRPFSASAYSGVWRIAREIALTPEQAASPLAARPYNLRHAAVSLWLNAGVPPTEVAQRAGHGVDVLLRVYAKCIEGQQDRANRQITKALEV
;
A
#
# COMPACT_ATOMS: atom_id res chain seq x y z
N MET A 1 -6.15 -0.51 -10.28
CA MET A 1 -5.55 -1.84 -10.47
C MET A 1 -6.27 -2.55 -11.60
N ARG A 2 -5.51 -3.04 -12.58
CA ARG A 2 -6.03 -3.79 -13.74
C ARG A 2 -5.52 -5.23 -13.70
N ARG A 3 -6.26 -6.19 -14.26
CA ARG A 3 -5.90 -7.62 -14.29
C ARG A 3 -4.55 -7.89 -14.94
N GLN A 4 -4.24 -7.19 -16.03
CA GLN A 4 -2.96 -7.33 -16.76
C GLN A 4 -1.73 -6.96 -15.91
N ASN A 5 -1.92 -6.10 -14.90
CA ASN A 5 -0.88 -5.65 -13.99
C ASN A 5 -0.70 -6.59 -12.77
N CYS A 6 -1.38 -7.74 -12.75
CA CYS A 6 -1.38 -8.66 -11.61
C CYS A 6 -0.91 -10.06 -12.04
N GLY A 7 0.26 -10.46 -11.56
CA GLY A 7 0.72 -11.85 -11.55
C GLY A 7 0.11 -12.57 -10.35
N LEU A 8 -0.87 -13.43 -10.61
CA LEU A 8 -1.65 -14.14 -9.59
C LEU A 8 -1.51 -15.67 -9.77
N PRO A 9 -0.36 -16.25 -9.42
CA PRO A 9 -0.16 -17.70 -9.55
C PRO A 9 -1.16 -18.49 -8.69
N ALA A 10 -1.32 -19.78 -8.98
CA ALA A 10 -2.18 -20.66 -8.18
C ALA A 10 -1.66 -20.79 -6.74
N GLU A 11 -0.33 -20.82 -6.58
CA GLU A 11 0.36 -20.94 -5.30
C GLU A 11 1.54 -19.98 -5.23
N GLY A 12 1.97 -19.65 -4.01
CA GLY A 12 3.14 -18.80 -3.78
C GLY A 12 2.88 -17.30 -3.92
N TRP A 13 3.98 -16.55 -4.09
CA TRP A 13 3.97 -15.09 -4.16
C TRP A 13 3.52 -14.62 -5.53
N GLY A 14 2.73 -13.54 -5.54
CA GLY A 14 2.33 -12.85 -6.76
C GLY A 14 3.07 -11.53 -6.93
N LEU A 15 2.70 -10.81 -7.99
CA LEU A 15 3.27 -9.51 -8.34
C LEU A 15 2.17 -8.54 -8.74
N ILE A 16 2.27 -7.29 -8.27
CA ILE A 16 1.50 -6.17 -8.80
C ILE A 16 2.47 -5.16 -9.43
N VAL A 17 2.25 -4.83 -10.70
CA VAL A 17 3.03 -3.83 -11.42
C VAL A 17 2.22 -2.53 -11.54
N LEU A 18 2.68 -1.46 -10.89
CA LEU A 18 2.02 -0.16 -10.96
C LEU A 18 2.68 0.70 -12.04
N GLU A 19 2.00 0.87 -13.16
CA GLU A 19 2.51 1.57 -14.36
C GLU A 19 2.14 3.07 -14.42
N ARG A 20 1.43 3.58 -13.40
CA ARG A 20 1.03 5.00 -13.33
C ARG A 20 0.50 5.35 -11.95
N ALA A 21 1.08 6.34 -11.29
CA ALA A 21 0.35 7.12 -10.30
C ALA A 21 -0.46 8.18 -11.05
N ARG A 22 -1.79 8.04 -11.11
CA ARG A 22 -2.68 9.19 -11.34
C ARG A 22 -3.08 9.69 -9.96
N PRO A 23 -2.33 10.65 -9.34
CA PRO A 23 -2.75 11.18 -8.06
C PRO A 23 -4.12 11.82 -8.23
N GLN A 24 -5.13 11.25 -7.58
CA GLN A 24 -6.36 11.99 -7.31
C GLN A 24 -5.98 12.96 -6.20
N ALA A 25 -5.61 14.20 -6.58
CA ALA A 25 -5.28 15.23 -5.63
C ALA A 25 -6.54 15.54 -4.80
N ASN A 26 -6.55 15.06 -3.55
CA ASN A 26 -7.50 15.53 -2.56
C ASN A 26 -7.17 17.00 -2.28
N LYS A 27 -8.16 17.88 -2.40
CA LYS A 27 -8.12 19.35 -2.20
C LYS A 27 -7.59 19.83 -0.83
N ARG A 28 -7.04 18.94 0.01
CA ARG A 28 -6.53 19.24 1.36
C ARG A 28 -5.00 19.32 1.44
N TRP A 29 -4.31 19.26 0.30
CA TRP A 29 -2.86 19.41 0.20
C TRP A 29 -2.42 20.01 -1.15
N THR A 30 -2.92 21.19 -1.50
CA THR A 30 -2.41 22.02 -2.61
C THR A 30 -2.67 23.50 -2.29
N ASP A 31 -1.61 24.31 -2.20
CA ASP A 31 -1.68 25.77 -2.00
C ASP A 31 -2.04 26.57 -3.26
N SER A 32 -2.44 25.91 -4.36
CA SER A 32 -2.54 26.57 -5.67
C SER A 32 -3.96 26.85 -6.17
N ARG A 33 -5.04 26.55 -5.42
CA ARG A 33 -6.45 26.85 -5.76
C ARG A 33 -6.89 26.52 -7.21
N GLU A 34 -6.20 25.64 -7.93
CA GLU A 34 -6.63 25.14 -9.24
C GLU A 34 -6.94 23.64 -9.23
N THR A 35 -7.94 23.25 -10.02
CA THR A 35 -8.53 21.89 -10.00
C THR A 35 -7.71 20.87 -10.79
N HIS A 36 -6.74 21.32 -11.60
CA HIS A 36 -5.79 20.46 -12.31
C HIS A 36 -4.43 21.15 -12.32
N ASP A 37 -3.59 20.80 -11.36
CA ASP A 37 -2.19 21.21 -11.40
C ASP A 37 -1.41 20.18 -12.22
N SER A 38 -1.19 20.48 -13.50
CA SER A 38 -0.18 19.81 -14.33
C SER A 38 1.22 20.31 -14.01
N ARG A 39 1.57 20.40 -12.72
CA ARG A 39 2.97 20.52 -12.30
C ARG A 39 3.53 19.12 -12.17
N GLY A 40 4.31 18.75 -13.19
CA GLY A 40 5.16 17.58 -13.14
C GLY A 40 5.96 17.59 -11.84
N LEU A 41 5.96 16.44 -11.14
CA LEU A 41 6.94 16.24 -10.07
C LEU A 41 8.32 16.45 -10.69
N LYS A 42 9.07 17.41 -10.15
CA LYS A 42 10.50 17.54 -10.40
C LYS A 42 11.14 16.16 -10.24
N HIS A 43 11.77 15.69 -11.31
CA HIS A 43 12.58 14.47 -11.41
C HIS A 43 11.89 13.13 -11.15
N ARG A 44 10.93 12.76 -12.00
CA ARG A 44 10.74 11.33 -12.30
C ARG A 44 10.49 11.09 -13.78
N ALA A 45 11.26 10.18 -14.36
CA ALA A 45 11.11 9.77 -15.75
C ALA A 45 9.69 9.22 -15.98
N ILE A 46 9.22 9.39 -17.20
CA ILE A 46 7.85 9.13 -17.65
C ILE A 46 7.44 7.64 -17.53
N ASP A 47 8.39 6.74 -17.27
CA ASP A 47 8.26 5.28 -17.24
C ASP A 47 8.54 4.61 -15.88
N ASP A 48 8.40 5.30 -14.75
CA ASP A 48 8.65 4.69 -13.43
C ASP A 48 7.54 3.67 -13.06
N THR A 49 7.72 2.42 -13.50
CA THR A 49 6.92 1.27 -13.09
C THR A 49 7.42 0.74 -11.76
N ARG A 50 6.52 0.48 -10.81
CA ARG A 50 6.88 -0.15 -9.54
C ARG A 50 6.30 -1.54 -9.42
N GLU A 51 7.20 -2.49 -9.20
CA GLU A 51 6.87 -3.85 -8.83
C GLU A 51 6.63 -3.99 -7.32
N ILE A 52 5.55 -4.68 -6.97
CA ILE A 52 5.16 -4.94 -5.58
C ILE A 52 4.89 -6.44 -5.44
N PRO A 53 5.83 -7.21 -4.88
CA PRO A 53 5.57 -8.60 -4.53
C PRO A 53 4.44 -8.69 -3.50
N ILE A 54 3.44 -9.52 -3.77
CA ILE A 54 2.28 -9.71 -2.90
C ILE A 54 2.26 -11.12 -2.28
N PRO A 55 1.97 -11.25 -0.98
CA PRO A 55 2.02 -12.54 -0.30
C PRO A 55 0.91 -13.48 -0.81
N PRO A 56 1.06 -14.81 -0.64
CA PRO A 56 0.09 -15.81 -1.12
C PRO A 56 -1.34 -15.54 -0.65
N ARG A 57 -1.51 -15.04 0.58
CA ARG A 57 -2.83 -14.67 1.12
C ARG A 57 -3.52 -13.57 0.30
N LEU A 58 -2.78 -12.55 -0.16
CA LEU A 58 -3.35 -11.50 -0.99
C LEU A 58 -3.62 -11.99 -2.41
N VAL A 59 -2.77 -12.87 -2.94
CA VAL A 59 -3.03 -13.53 -4.25
C VAL A 59 -4.37 -14.26 -4.21
N ARG A 60 -4.61 -15.08 -3.18
CA ARG A 60 -5.87 -15.80 -3.00
C ARG A 60 -7.07 -14.86 -2.92
N ILE A 61 -7.01 -13.81 -2.09
CA ILE A 61 -8.10 -12.80 -2.00
C ILE A 61 -8.42 -12.18 -3.36
N LEU A 62 -7.40 -11.83 -4.15
CA LEU A 62 -7.62 -11.23 -5.47
C LEU A 62 -8.19 -12.23 -6.48
N ARG A 63 -7.78 -13.50 -6.42
CA ARG A 63 -8.33 -14.57 -7.26
C ARG A 63 -9.79 -14.83 -6.93
N GLU A 64 -10.12 -14.99 -5.64
CA GLU A 64 -11.51 -15.15 -5.15
C GLU A 64 -12.39 -13.95 -5.59
N HIS A 65 -11.86 -12.73 -5.51
CA HIS A 65 -12.57 -11.53 -5.98
C HIS A 65 -12.82 -11.57 -7.50
N ILE A 66 -11.82 -11.96 -8.30
CA ILE A 66 -11.94 -12.05 -9.76
C ILE A 66 -12.95 -13.14 -10.15
N GLU A 67 -12.91 -14.29 -9.49
CA GLU A 67 -13.85 -15.39 -9.73
C GLU A 67 -15.29 -14.95 -9.43
N LYS A 68 -15.50 -14.31 -8.27
CA LYS A 68 -16.83 -13.88 -7.83
C LYS A 68 -17.40 -12.71 -8.63
N HIS A 69 -16.56 -11.75 -9.01
CA HIS A 69 -17.02 -10.48 -9.56
C HIS A 69 -16.62 -10.25 -11.02
N GLY A 70 -15.77 -11.09 -11.60
CA GLY A 70 -15.19 -10.90 -12.92
C GLY A 70 -14.29 -9.67 -13.01
N VAL A 71 -13.89 -9.34 -14.24
CA VAL A 71 -13.06 -8.18 -14.58
C VAL A 71 -13.87 -7.25 -15.50
N ALA A 72 -13.73 -5.92 -15.35
CA ALA A 72 -14.36 -5.00 -16.30
C ALA A 72 -13.83 -5.20 -17.73
N GLY A 73 -14.57 -4.78 -18.75
CA GLY A 73 -14.10 -4.83 -20.15
C GLY A 73 -12.78 -4.08 -20.39
N ASP A 74 -12.47 -3.09 -19.56
CA ASP A 74 -11.19 -2.37 -19.60
C ASP A 74 -10.11 -2.98 -18.69
N GLY A 75 -10.37 -4.11 -18.04
CA GLY A 75 -9.41 -4.80 -17.18
C GLY A 75 -9.46 -4.41 -15.70
N ARG A 76 -10.30 -3.45 -15.27
CA ARG A 76 -10.37 -3.05 -13.85
C ARG A 76 -10.92 -4.16 -12.95
N LEU A 77 -10.25 -4.35 -11.81
CA LEU A 77 -10.65 -5.33 -10.80
C LEU A 77 -11.75 -4.81 -9.87
N PHE A 78 -11.61 -3.57 -9.39
CA PHE A 78 -12.55 -2.93 -8.46
C PHE A 78 -13.42 -1.91 -9.18
N ARG A 79 -14.74 -2.10 -9.09
CA ARG A 79 -15.76 -1.27 -9.73
C ARG A 79 -17.08 -1.40 -8.99
N THR A 80 -17.93 -0.39 -9.13
CA THR A 80 -19.34 -0.48 -8.71
C THR A 80 -20.09 -1.47 -9.60
N SER A 81 -21.31 -1.88 -9.19
CA SER A 81 -22.19 -2.71 -10.02
C SER A 81 -22.45 -2.10 -11.41
N GLY A 82 -22.51 -0.77 -11.50
CA GLY A 82 -22.60 -0.02 -12.76
C GLY A 82 -21.27 0.15 -13.52
N GLY A 83 -20.20 -0.56 -13.14
CA GLY A 83 -18.91 -0.55 -13.84
C GLY A 83 -18.04 0.69 -13.63
N ARG A 84 -18.44 1.63 -12.76
CA ARG A 84 -17.69 2.87 -12.49
C ARG A 84 -16.66 2.67 -11.37
N PRO A 85 -15.60 3.50 -11.31
CA PRO A 85 -14.73 3.54 -10.13
C PRO A 85 -15.51 3.95 -8.87
N PHE A 86 -15.09 3.46 -7.71
CA PHE A 86 -15.63 3.89 -6.43
C PHE A 86 -15.24 5.35 -6.13
N SER A 87 -16.17 6.12 -5.58
CA SER A 87 -15.89 7.46 -5.07
C SER A 87 -15.12 7.39 -3.74
N ALA A 88 -14.44 8.48 -3.40
CA ALA A 88 -13.77 8.60 -2.10
C ALA A 88 -14.77 8.48 -0.92
N SER A 89 -16.00 8.96 -1.09
CA SER A 89 -17.07 8.83 -0.09
C SER A 89 -17.51 7.38 0.08
N ALA A 90 -17.64 6.62 -1.01
CA ALA A 90 -17.96 5.19 -0.94
C ALA A 90 -16.88 4.40 -0.19
N TYR A 91 -15.59 4.66 -0.49
CA TYR A 91 -14.49 4.07 0.26
C TYR A 91 -14.53 4.43 1.75
N SER A 92 -14.80 5.69 2.08
CA SER A 92 -14.84 6.16 3.47
C SER A 92 -16.00 5.54 4.25
N GLY A 93 -17.17 5.40 3.60
CA GLY A 93 -18.34 4.76 4.20
C GLY A 93 -18.10 3.29 4.51
N VAL A 94 -17.60 2.52 3.53
CA VAL A 94 -17.25 1.10 3.72
C VAL A 94 -16.16 0.94 4.79
N TRP A 95 -15.18 1.85 4.82
CA TRP A 95 -14.12 1.81 5.81
C TRP A 95 -14.62 2.01 7.24
N ARG A 96 -15.56 2.94 7.45
CA ARG A 96 -16.19 3.14 8.77
C ARG A 96 -16.87 1.87 9.26
N ILE A 97 -17.66 1.23 8.40
CA ILE A 97 -18.34 -0.03 8.71
C ILE A 97 -17.31 -1.14 9.03
N ALA A 98 -16.25 -1.25 8.23
CA ALA A 98 -15.19 -2.24 8.48
C ALA A 98 -14.50 -2.04 9.84
N ARG A 99 -14.30 -0.79 10.28
CA ARG A 99 -13.75 -0.50 11.62
C ARG A 99 -14.69 -0.95 12.73
N GLU A 100 -15.99 -0.68 12.60
CA GLU A 100 -17.01 -1.09 13.59
C GLU A 100 -17.11 -2.63 13.72
N ILE A 101 -16.84 -3.37 12.64
CA ILE A 101 -16.84 -4.84 12.64
C ILE A 101 -15.54 -5.40 13.25
N ALA A 102 -14.40 -4.78 12.96
CA ALA A 102 -13.08 -5.36 13.27
C ALA A 102 -12.46 -4.90 14.60
N LEU A 103 -12.94 -3.79 15.18
CA LEU A 103 -12.36 -3.17 16.38
C LEU A 103 -13.34 -3.19 17.55
N THR A 104 -12.83 -3.13 18.78
CA THR A 104 -13.68 -2.89 19.95
C THR A 104 -14.30 -1.48 19.88
N PRO A 105 -15.41 -1.20 20.60
CA PRO A 105 -16.00 0.14 20.63
C PRO A 105 -15.01 1.25 21.00
N GLU A 106 -14.13 0.99 21.98
CA GLU A 106 -13.11 1.94 22.44
C GLU A 106 -12.07 2.19 21.36
N GLN A 107 -11.62 1.13 20.67
CA GLN A 107 -10.67 1.23 19.57
C GLN A 107 -11.28 1.97 18.36
N ALA A 108 -12.54 1.71 18.03
CA ALA A 108 -13.26 2.38 16.95
C ALA A 108 -13.46 3.89 17.23
N ALA A 109 -13.70 4.26 18.49
CA ALA A 109 -13.76 5.64 18.95
C ALA A 109 -12.38 6.34 18.95
N SER A 110 -11.29 5.58 19.04
CA SER A 110 -9.93 6.12 19.01
C SER A 110 -9.45 6.52 17.60
N PRO A 111 -8.31 7.24 17.47
CA PRO A 111 -7.68 7.52 16.18
C PRO A 111 -7.15 6.28 15.43
N LEU A 112 -7.18 5.08 16.05
CA LEU A 112 -6.69 3.84 15.45
C LEU A 112 -7.38 3.57 14.12
N ALA A 113 -6.59 3.42 13.06
CA ALA A 113 -7.09 3.12 11.72
C ALA A 113 -8.15 4.11 11.20
N ALA A 114 -8.19 5.36 11.70
CA ALA A 114 -9.20 6.37 11.36
C ALA A 114 -9.37 6.63 9.86
N ARG A 115 -8.33 6.38 9.04
CA ARG A 115 -8.38 6.52 7.57
C ARG A 115 -7.84 5.25 6.91
N PRO A 116 -8.30 4.88 5.70
CA PRO A 116 -7.70 3.79 4.94
C PRO A 116 -6.19 3.98 4.71
N TYR A 117 -5.74 5.23 4.58
CA TYR A 117 -4.33 5.57 4.44
C TYR A 117 -3.48 5.11 5.63
N ASN A 118 -4.05 4.94 6.83
CA ASN A 118 -3.33 4.43 7.99
C ASN A 118 -2.89 2.97 7.78
N LEU A 119 -3.57 2.19 6.94
CA LEU A 119 -3.13 0.83 6.58
C LEU A 119 -1.79 0.83 5.85
N ARG A 120 -1.51 1.88 5.07
CA ARG A 120 -0.22 2.02 4.40
C ARG A 120 0.90 2.25 5.41
N HIS A 121 0.67 3.11 6.41
CA HIS A 121 1.60 3.30 7.51
C HIS A 121 1.82 1.99 8.28
N ALA A 122 0.75 1.29 8.63
CA ALA A 122 0.83 0.01 9.33
C ALA A 122 1.63 -1.05 8.53
N ALA A 123 1.43 -1.14 7.22
CA ALA A 123 2.18 -2.06 6.37
C ALA A 123 3.68 -1.74 6.33
N VAL A 124 4.05 -0.46 6.20
CA VAL A 124 5.46 -0.04 6.19
C VAL A 124 6.12 -0.32 7.53
N SER A 125 5.47 0.06 8.65
CA SER A 125 5.96 -0.24 9.99
C SER A 125 6.11 -1.74 10.21
N LEU A 126 5.14 -2.55 9.77
CA LEU A 126 5.19 -4.01 9.87
C LEU A 126 6.42 -4.58 9.15
N TRP A 127 6.67 -4.17 7.90
CA TRP A 127 7.80 -4.69 7.12
C TRP A 127 9.16 -4.32 7.75
N LEU A 128 9.30 -3.09 8.25
CA LEU A 128 10.52 -2.66 8.94
C LEU A 128 10.74 -3.43 10.24
N ASN A 129 9.68 -3.62 11.02
CA ASN A 129 9.74 -4.40 12.26
C ASN A 129 10.03 -5.87 11.98
N ALA A 130 9.56 -6.41 10.85
CA ALA A 130 9.89 -7.75 10.37
C ALA A 130 11.33 -7.89 9.85
N GLY A 131 12.07 -6.78 9.70
CA GLY A 131 13.48 -6.78 9.27
C GLY A 131 13.68 -6.81 7.78
N VAL A 132 12.65 -6.45 7.01
CA VAL A 132 12.80 -6.20 5.58
C VAL A 132 13.72 -4.98 5.38
N PRO A 133 14.73 -5.05 4.50
CA PRO A 133 15.64 -3.94 4.25
C PRO A 133 14.91 -2.63 3.91
N PRO A 134 15.32 -1.47 4.47
CA PRO A 134 14.67 -0.19 4.20
C PRO A 134 14.57 0.18 2.71
N THR A 135 15.54 -0.21 1.89
CA THR A 135 15.52 -0.02 0.43
C THR A 135 14.39 -0.78 -0.24
N GLU A 136 14.20 -2.05 0.10
CA GLU A 136 13.11 -2.91 -0.38
C GLU A 136 11.75 -2.36 0.07
N VAL A 137 11.64 -1.95 1.34
CA VAL A 137 10.43 -1.32 1.88
C VAL A 137 10.11 -0.02 1.15
N ALA A 138 11.11 0.83 0.92
CA ALA A 138 10.95 2.10 0.22
C ALA A 138 10.51 1.89 -1.23
N GLN A 139 11.10 0.91 -1.93
CA GLN A 139 10.72 0.54 -3.28
C GLN A 139 9.27 0.08 -3.32
N ARG A 140 8.86 -0.90 -2.50
CA ARG A 140 7.46 -1.38 -2.43
C ARG A 140 6.50 -0.27 -2.02
N ALA A 141 6.88 0.56 -1.06
CA ALA A 141 6.09 1.69 -0.61
C ALA A 141 6.06 2.82 -1.64
N GLY A 142 7.01 2.93 -2.57
CA GLY A 142 7.10 4.03 -3.54
C GLY A 142 7.46 5.34 -2.84
N HIS A 143 8.44 5.27 -1.94
CA HIS A 143 9.00 6.38 -1.18
C HIS A 143 10.48 6.49 -1.51
N GLY A 144 11.06 7.69 -1.35
CA GLY A 144 12.50 7.79 -1.19
C GLY A 144 12.93 7.17 0.13
N VAL A 145 14.13 6.61 0.19
CA VAL A 145 14.68 6.00 1.42
C VAL A 145 14.81 7.04 2.53
N ASP A 146 15.12 8.29 2.18
CA ASP A 146 15.17 9.45 3.07
C ASP A 146 13.82 9.71 3.77
N VAL A 147 12.71 9.59 3.03
CA VAL A 147 11.35 9.72 3.58
C VAL A 147 11.08 8.61 4.59
N LEU A 148 11.52 7.40 4.29
CA LEU A 148 11.33 6.25 5.17
C LEU A 148 12.11 6.43 6.48
N LEU A 149 13.39 6.82 6.41
CA LEU A 149 14.20 7.06 7.60
C LEU A 149 13.62 8.19 8.47
N ARG A 150 13.19 9.30 7.85
CA ARG A 150 12.58 10.42 8.59
C ARG A 150 11.26 10.05 9.27
N VAL A 151 10.40 9.28 8.61
CA VAL A 151 9.03 8.99 9.09
C VAL A 151 9.00 7.78 10.02
N TYR A 152 9.85 6.78 9.78
CA TYR A 152 9.79 5.48 10.46
C TYR A 152 11.02 5.16 11.31
N ALA A 153 11.95 6.09 11.52
CA ALA A 153 13.10 5.88 12.43
C ALA A 153 12.67 5.32 13.80
N LYS A 154 11.54 5.79 14.34
CA LYS A 154 11.01 5.31 15.63
C LYS A 154 10.46 3.88 15.59
N CYS A 155 10.12 3.35 14.41
CA CYS A 155 9.76 1.94 14.28
C CYS A 155 10.98 1.01 14.35
N ILE A 156 12.20 1.56 14.35
CA ILE A 156 13.45 0.80 14.44
C ILE A 156 13.90 0.70 15.92
N GLU A 157 12.97 0.78 16.88
CA GLU A 157 13.26 0.61 18.30
C GLU A 157 13.20 -0.89 18.68
N GLY A 158 14.15 -1.39 19.48
CA GLY A 158 14.27 -2.82 19.82
C GLY A 158 14.98 -3.69 18.77
N GLN A 159 15.59 -3.08 17.74
CA GLN A 159 16.34 -3.83 16.72
C GLN A 159 17.78 -4.16 17.12
N GLN A 160 18.31 -3.59 18.20
CA GLN A 160 19.72 -3.76 18.58
C GLN A 160 20.07 -5.23 18.82
N ASP A 161 19.28 -5.96 19.61
CA ASP A 161 19.54 -7.39 19.86
C ASP A 161 19.40 -8.23 18.59
N ARG A 162 18.46 -7.86 17.70
CA ARG A 162 18.31 -8.55 16.42
C ARG A 162 19.49 -8.28 15.49
N ALA A 163 19.94 -7.03 15.43
CA ALA A 163 21.09 -6.62 14.64
C ALA A 163 22.35 -7.32 15.16
N ASN A 164 22.57 -7.35 16.48
CA ASN A 164 23.66 -8.08 17.11
C ASN A 164 23.63 -9.56 16.73
N ARG A 165 22.47 -10.25 16.84
CA ARG A 165 22.34 -11.66 16.42
C ARG A 165 22.67 -11.88 14.95
N GLN A 166 22.26 -10.96 14.07
CA GLN A 166 22.57 -11.05 12.64
C GLN A 166 24.06 -10.85 12.37
N ILE A 167 24.71 -9.89 13.05
CA ILE A 167 26.15 -9.63 12.96
C ILE A 167 26.93 -10.84 13.47
N THR A 168 26.60 -11.35 14.67
CA THR A 168 27.24 -12.55 15.24
C THR A 168 27.15 -13.72 14.27
N LYS A 169 25.95 -14.02 13.75
CA LYS A 169 25.76 -15.10 12.76
C LYS A 169 26.61 -14.91 11.49
N ALA A 170 26.84 -13.67 11.06
CA ALA A 170 27.66 -13.37 9.88
C ALA A 170 29.18 -13.42 10.16
N LEU A 171 29.60 -13.31 11.42
CA LEU A 171 31.00 -13.36 11.84
C LEU A 171 31.44 -14.78 12.27
N GLU A 172 30.49 -15.65 12.64
CA GLU A 172 30.73 -17.07 12.97
C GLU A 172 30.89 -17.97 11.73
N VAL A 173 31.54 -17.47 10.68
CA VAL A 173 31.87 -18.23 9.45
C VAL A 173 33.02 -19.21 9.70
#